data_AF-A0A5B0M691-F1
#
_entry.id   AF-A0A5B0M691-F1
#
_cell.length_a   1.000
_cell.length_b   1.000
_cell.length_c   1.000
_cell.angle_alpha   90.00
_cell.angle_beta   90.00
_cell.angle_gamma   90.00
#
_symmetry.space_group_name_H-M   'P 1'
#
loop_
_entity.id
_entity.type
_entity.pdbx_description
1 polymer ?
#
loop_
_entity_poly.entity_id
_entity_poly.type
_entity_poly.pdbx_seq_one_letter_code
_entity_poly.pdbx_strand_id
1 'polypeptide(L)'
;MLTRTVQPEWWFISKRVVRLYSTGPSTDSGGRRGRLTRRETLVDIGRGATEDQVGPPCARSNLRPIRYSARFSSPTTSSPPTSLVESPHRHPYSLEEFRAEPVELSGRLAELRARLELEDLQWSMFRNRVDKLNQAFWETQSTRFEALEQKQRDAALAKTVNHPPESVQERVNTRLDQFYASWLIDQKKLFMLYNWRWWGLQAALLKGGWLAQVRDLKWKLACWRDTILP
;
A
#
# COMPACT_ATOMS: atom_id res chain seq x y z
N MET A 1 31.92 39.53 4.32
CA MET A 1 31.15 38.89 5.40
C MET A 1 29.68 39.21 5.21
N LEU A 2 28.83 38.19 5.05
CA LEU A 2 27.41 38.13 5.47
C LEU A 2 26.81 36.83 4.88
N THR A 3 26.89 35.78 5.68
CA THR A 3 26.31 34.45 5.41
C THR A 3 24.80 34.52 5.59
N ARG A 4 24.02 34.32 4.52
CA ARG A 4 22.56 34.22 4.58
C ARG A 4 22.18 32.76 4.83
N THR A 5 21.95 32.43 6.10
CA THR A 5 21.40 31.14 6.54
C THR A 5 19.92 31.05 6.13
N VAL A 6 19.61 30.14 5.22
CA VAL A 6 18.22 29.76 4.90
C VAL A 6 17.89 28.51 5.71
N GLN A 7 17.13 28.71 6.79
CA GLN A 7 16.48 27.65 7.56
C GLN A 7 15.35 27.02 6.71
N PRO A 8 15.22 25.68 6.63
CA PRO A 8 14.05 25.06 6.04
C PRO A 8 12.93 24.99 7.09
N GLU A 9 11.98 25.93 7.03
CA GLU A 9 10.73 25.84 7.78
C GLU A 9 9.85 24.72 7.22
N TRP A 10 9.68 23.67 8.00
CA TRP A 10 8.72 22.60 7.75
C TRP A 10 7.40 22.94 8.41
N TRP A 11 6.44 23.46 7.64
CA TRP A 11 5.10 23.71 8.18
C TRP A 11 3.99 23.46 7.14
N PHE A 12 3.01 22.68 7.61
CA PHE A 12 1.59 22.61 7.24
C PHE A 12 1.19 22.34 5.78
N ILE A 13 0.83 21.08 5.50
CA ILE A 13 -0.28 20.80 4.56
C ILE A 13 -1.36 20.04 5.31
N SER A 14 -2.21 20.82 5.96
CA SER A 14 -3.53 20.43 6.43
C SER A 14 -4.53 20.71 5.30
N LYS A 15 -5.51 19.79 5.16
CA LYS A 15 -6.78 19.91 4.42
C LYS A 15 -6.76 19.73 2.90
N ARG A 16 -7.22 18.56 2.46
CA ARG A 16 -8.56 18.37 1.87
C ARG A 16 -8.86 16.86 1.81
N VAL A 17 -9.82 16.43 2.61
CA VAL A 17 -10.41 15.09 2.52
C VAL A 17 -11.42 15.16 1.39
N VAL A 18 -11.12 14.52 0.26
CA VAL A 18 -12.11 14.22 -0.77
C VAL A 18 -12.35 12.71 -0.68
N ARG A 19 -13.49 12.36 -0.09
CA ARG A 19 -14.07 11.02 -0.10
C ARG A 19 -14.62 10.80 -1.51
N LEU A 20 -13.99 9.92 -2.27
CA LEU A 20 -14.62 9.32 -3.46
C LEU A 20 -14.60 7.82 -3.22
N TYR A 21 -15.78 7.29 -2.92
CA TYR A 21 -16.05 5.86 -2.98
C TYR A 21 -16.24 5.52 -4.46
N SER A 22 -15.56 4.50 -4.93
CA SER A 22 -15.99 3.75 -6.11
C SER A 22 -15.98 2.28 -5.73
N THR A 23 -17.17 1.80 -5.38
CA THR A 23 -17.51 0.39 -5.33
C THR A 23 -17.77 -0.07 -6.77
N GLY A 24 -16.86 -0.85 -7.33
CA GLY A 24 -17.05 -1.59 -8.57
C GLY A 24 -17.14 -3.09 -8.29
N PRO A 25 -17.92 -3.86 -9.06
CA PRO A 25 -18.38 -5.19 -8.68
C PRO A 25 -17.29 -6.25 -8.82
N SER A 26 -17.29 -7.17 -7.85
CA SER A 26 -16.56 -8.43 -7.85
C SER A 26 -17.03 -9.30 -9.01
N THR A 27 -16.09 -9.80 -9.83
CA THR A 27 -16.30 -10.96 -10.68
C THR A 27 -15.36 -12.06 -10.23
N ASP A 28 -15.99 -13.10 -9.72
CA ASP A 28 -15.44 -14.35 -9.26
C ASP A 28 -15.10 -15.23 -10.48
N SER A 29 -13.92 -15.83 -10.50
CA SER A 29 -13.66 -17.06 -11.25
C SER A 29 -12.40 -17.74 -10.74
N GLY A 30 -12.60 -18.92 -10.15
CA GLY A 30 -11.57 -19.71 -9.49
C GLY A 30 -10.63 -20.49 -10.40
N GLY A 31 -9.59 -21.08 -9.80
CA GLY A 31 -8.68 -21.97 -10.53
C GLY A 31 -7.48 -22.52 -9.74
N ARG A 32 -7.74 -23.55 -8.92
CA ARG A 32 -6.91 -24.75 -8.59
C ARG A 32 -5.39 -24.64 -8.30
N ARG A 33 -5.07 -24.99 -7.04
CA ARG A 33 -4.07 -25.96 -6.50
C ARG A 33 -2.70 -26.15 -7.20
N GLY A 34 -1.65 -25.84 -6.45
CA GLY A 34 -0.30 -26.43 -6.52
C GLY A 34 0.31 -26.51 -5.11
N ARG A 35 1.03 -27.59 -4.80
CA ARG A 35 1.28 -28.19 -3.47
C ARG A 35 2.70 -27.85 -2.93
N LEU A 36 2.78 -27.52 -1.63
CA LEU A 36 3.84 -27.74 -0.58
C LEU A 36 5.33 -27.87 -1.02
N THR A 37 6.36 -27.30 -0.36
CA THR A 37 6.67 -27.15 1.08
C THR A 37 7.79 -26.11 1.26
N ARG A 38 7.68 -25.17 2.20
CA ARG A 38 8.85 -24.57 2.86
C ARG A 38 8.51 -24.31 4.32
N ARG A 39 9.28 -24.93 5.21
CA ARG A 39 9.24 -24.70 6.67
C ARG A 39 9.54 -23.22 6.91
N GLU A 40 8.54 -22.46 7.32
CA GLU A 40 8.71 -21.13 7.90
C GLU A 40 8.29 -21.21 9.37
N THR A 41 9.20 -20.76 10.22
CA THR A 41 9.07 -20.67 11.67
C THR A 41 7.87 -19.79 12.02
N LEU A 42 6.83 -20.44 12.54
CA LEU A 42 5.59 -19.86 13.02
C LEU A 42 5.88 -19.01 14.28
N VAL A 43 6.02 -17.70 14.12
CA VAL A 43 5.74 -16.76 15.19
C VAL A 43 4.29 -16.36 15.03
N ASP A 44 3.44 -17.07 15.76
CA ASP A 44 2.00 -16.90 15.78
C ASP A 44 1.65 -15.57 16.49
N ILE A 45 1.51 -14.50 15.70
CA ILE A 45 0.92 -13.24 16.16
C ILE A 45 -0.56 -13.31 15.82
N GLY A 46 -1.37 -13.51 16.85
CA GLY A 46 -2.83 -13.61 16.88
C GLY A 46 -3.61 -13.16 15.62
N ARG A 47 -4.20 -14.15 14.96
CA ARG A 47 -5.60 -14.20 14.52
C ARG A 47 -6.23 -12.88 14.00
N GLY A 48 -5.85 -12.51 12.79
CA GLY A 48 -6.67 -11.75 11.85
C GLY A 48 -6.50 -12.40 10.48
N ALA A 49 -7.57 -12.94 9.92
CA ALA A 49 -7.52 -13.70 8.67
C ALA A 49 -6.76 -12.95 7.57
N THR A 50 -5.92 -13.72 6.89
CA THR A 50 -5.25 -13.59 5.59
C THR A 50 -6.01 -12.81 4.51
N GLU A 51 -6.37 -11.55 4.74
CA GLU A 51 -6.61 -10.63 3.63
C GLU A 51 -5.24 -10.22 3.08
N ASP A 52 -5.06 -10.39 1.77
CA ASP A 52 -3.90 -9.80 1.10
C ASP A 52 -3.96 -8.28 1.36
N GLN A 53 -3.05 -7.80 2.20
CA GLN A 53 -2.90 -6.37 2.47
C GLN A 53 -2.39 -5.64 1.22
N VAL A 54 -2.08 -6.36 0.16
CA VAL A 54 -1.69 -5.83 -1.13
C VAL A 54 -2.83 -6.07 -2.12
N GLY A 55 -3.40 -4.99 -2.65
CA GLY A 55 -4.44 -5.08 -3.67
C GLY A 55 -3.89 -5.48 -5.06
N PRO A 56 -4.77 -5.69 -6.05
CA PRO A 56 -4.35 -5.98 -7.42
C PRO A 56 -3.49 -4.83 -7.99
N PRO A 57 -2.58 -5.11 -8.94
CA PRO A 57 -1.75 -4.08 -9.55
C PRO A 57 -2.63 -3.04 -10.25
N CYS A 58 -2.29 -1.77 -10.06
CA CYS A 58 -2.93 -0.68 -10.78
C CYS A 58 -2.59 -0.79 -12.28
N ALA A 59 -3.60 -0.73 -13.15
CA ALA A 59 -3.45 -0.93 -14.60
C ALA A 59 -2.51 0.08 -15.29
N ARG A 60 -2.29 1.25 -14.68
CA ARG A 60 -1.44 2.32 -15.25
C ARG A 60 -0.07 2.41 -14.57
N SER A 61 -0.02 2.35 -13.25
CA SER A 61 1.26 2.47 -12.53
C SER A 61 1.96 1.13 -12.32
N ASN A 62 1.30 -0.01 -12.55
CA ASN A 62 1.74 -1.37 -12.22
C ASN A 62 2.08 -1.61 -10.73
N LEU A 63 1.95 -0.58 -9.88
CA LEU A 63 2.14 -0.67 -8.44
C LEU A 63 0.92 -1.28 -7.78
N ARG A 64 1.16 -2.07 -6.74
CA ARG A 64 0.10 -2.67 -5.94
C ARG A 64 -0.23 -1.79 -4.74
N PRO A 65 -1.50 -1.40 -4.52
CA PRO A 65 -1.88 -0.57 -3.40
C PRO A 65 -1.79 -1.36 -2.10
N ILE A 66 -1.18 -0.77 -1.06
CA ILE A 66 -1.07 -1.39 0.27
C ILE A 66 -2.22 -0.90 1.14
N ARG A 67 -2.91 -1.83 1.80
CA ARG A 67 -3.99 -1.61 2.76
C ARG A 67 -3.41 -1.67 4.17
N TYR A 68 -3.30 -0.51 4.80
CA TYR A 68 -2.86 -0.43 6.19
C TYR A 68 -4.06 -0.61 7.13
N SER A 69 -4.26 -1.83 7.64
CA SER A 69 -5.25 -2.11 8.69
C SER A 69 -4.84 -1.51 10.04
N ALA A 70 -5.82 -1.19 10.88
CA ALA A 70 -5.55 -0.71 12.24
C ALA A 70 -5.07 -1.88 13.11
N ARG A 71 -4.05 -1.64 13.95
CA ARG A 71 -3.47 -2.67 14.82
C ARG A 71 -4.46 -3.29 15.80
N PHE A 72 -5.38 -2.45 16.29
CA PHE A 72 -6.45 -2.84 17.20
C PHE A 72 -7.78 -3.00 16.48
N SER A 73 -7.76 -3.18 15.15
CA SER A 73 -8.95 -3.56 14.40
C SER A 73 -9.45 -4.85 15.01
N SER A 74 -10.50 -4.77 15.83
CA SER A 74 -11.26 -5.94 16.22
C SER A 74 -11.58 -6.70 14.95
N PRO A 75 -11.46 -8.04 14.93
CA PRO A 75 -12.02 -8.81 13.84
C PRO A 75 -13.45 -8.33 13.71
N THR A 76 -13.80 -7.78 12.55
CA THR A 76 -15.19 -7.49 12.24
C THR A 76 -15.89 -8.78 12.54
N THR A 77 -16.76 -8.78 13.56
CA THR A 77 -17.55 -9.94 13.93
C THR A 77 -18.12 -10.43 12.63
N SER A 78 -17.54 -11.50 12.07
CA SER A 78 -18.06 -12.12 10.89
C SER A 78 -19.40 -12.62 11.37
N SER A 79 -20.45 -11.85 11.08
CA SER A 79 -21.81 -12.33 11.14
C SER A 79 -21.76 -13.74 10.55
N PRO A 80 -22.15 -14.78 11.30
CA PRO A 80 -22.11 -16.13 10.78
C PRO A 80 -22.83 -16.09 9.43
N PRO A 81 -22.29 -16.71 8.36
CA PRO A 81 -23.06 -16.82 7.14
C PRO A 81 -24.37 -17.50 7.53
N THR A 82 -25.48 -16.78 7.41
CA THR A 82 -26.82 -17.33 7.48
C THR A 82 -27.01 -18.21 6.25
N SER A 83 -26.33 -19.35 6.23
CA SER A 83 -26.55 -20.44 5.31
C SER A 83 -27.02 -21.60 6.15
N LEU A 84 -28.35 -21.74 6.16
CA LEU A 84 -29.15 -22.85 6.67
C LEU A 84 -28.79 -24.16 5.96
N VAL A 85 -27.57 -24.66 6.19
CA VAL A 85 -27.18 -26.01 5.81
C VAL A 85 -26.39 -26.59 6.98
N GLU A 86 -27.08 -27.37 7.80
CA GLU A 86 -26.45 -28.30 8.75
C GLU A 86 -25.50 -29.20 7.98
N SER A 87 -24.21 -28.88 8.00
CA SER A 87 -23.16 -29.82 7.65
C SER A 87 -22.77 -30.55 8.93
N PRO A 88 -22.80 -31.91 8.97
CA PRO A 88 -22.57 -32.68 10.18
C PRO A 88 -21.07 -32.81 10.51
N HIS A 89 -20.24 -31.86 10.10
CA HIS A 89 -18.79 -31.89 10.29
C HIS A 89 -18.36 -30.71 11.16
N ARG A 90 -18.85 -30.72 12.40
CA ARG A 90 -18.27 -29.94 13.49
C ARG A 90 -16.88 -30.54 13.73
N HIS A 91 -15.84 -29.86 13.26
CA HIS A 91 -14.47 -30.28 13.55
C HIS A 91 -14.32 -30.38 15.09
N PRO A 92 -13.65 -31.41 15.63
CA PRO A 92 -13.53 -31.62 17.08
C PRO A 92 -12.87 -30.44 17.80
N TYR A 93 -12.18 -29.58 17.05
CA TYR A 93 -11.81 -28.25 17.48
C TYR A 93 -12.58 -27.20 16.68
N SER A 94 -13.57 -26.56 17.28
CA SER A 94 -14.37 -25.50 16.65
C SER A 94 -13.82 -24.13 17.04
N LEU A 95 -13.91 -23.09 16.21
CA LEU A 95 -13.41 -21.77 16.63
C LEU A 95 -14.31 -21.11 17.69
N GLU A 96 -15.44 -21.74 18.04
CA GLU A 96 -16.40 -21.26 19.04
C GLU A 96 -15.86 -21.45 20.47
N GLU A 97 -15.09 -22.50 20.73
CA GLU A 97 -14.45 -22.77 22.04
C GLU A 97 -13.27 -21.82 22.33
N PHE A 98 -12.74 -21.13 21.33
CA PHE A 98 -11.70 -20.10 21.48
C PHE A 98 -12.26 -18.68 21.43
N ARG A 99 -13.57 -18.49 21.65
CA ARG A 99 -14.12 -17.15 21.88
C ARG A 99 -13.56 -16.64 23.20
N ALA A 100 -12.53 -15.81 23.11
CA ALA A 100 -12.05 -15.08 24.27
C ALA A 100 -13.20 -14.22 24.79
N GLU A 101 -13.63 -14.48 26.02
CA GLU A 101 -14.50 -13.57 26.76
C GLU A 101 -13.85 -12.18 26.73
N PRO A 102 -14.63 -11.11 26.51
CA PRO A 102 -14.08 -9.77 26.46
C PRO A 102 -13.42 -9.45 27.80
N VAL A 103 -12.08 -9.40 27.81
CA VAL A 103 -11.32 -9.03 29.00
C VAL A 103 -11.60 -7.55 29.28
N GLU A 104 -12.23 -7.27 30.41
CA GLU A 104 -12.37 -5.91 30.91
C GLU A 104 -10.98 -5.36 31.20
N LEU A 105 -10.56 -4.38 30.40
CA LEU A 105 -9.29 -3.70 30.60
C LEU A 105 -9.40 -2.77 31.81
N SER A 106 -8.36 -2.74 32.65
CA SER A 106 -8.24 -1.72 33.69
C SER A 106 -8.33 -0.32 33.05
N GLY A 107 -8.94 0.65 33.74
CA GLY A 107 -9.16 1.99 33.18
C GLY A 107 -7.88 2.64 32.63
N ARG A 108 -6.75 2.40 33.31
CA ARG A 108 -5.43 2.84 32.87
C ARG A 108 -4.96 2.17 31.58
N LEU A 109 -5.17 0.87 31.41
CA LEU A 109 -4.85 0.16 30.17
C LEU A 109 -5.76 0.61 29.03
N ALA A 110 -7.05 0.85 29.30
CA ALA A 110 -8.00 1.35 28.31
C ALA A 110 -7.58 2.74 27.79
N GLU A 111 -7.21 3.66 28.67
CA GLU A 111 -6.68 4.98 28.29
C GLU A 111 -5.38 4.88 27.47
N LEU A 112 -4.44 4.03 27.91
CA LEU A 112 -3.19 3.81 27.19
C LEU A 112 -3.46 3.25 25.79
N ARG A 113 -4.37 2.28 25.68
CA ARG A 113 -4.79 1.68 24.41
C ARG A 113 -5.34 2.74 23.47
N ALA A 114 -6.29 3.56 23.93
CA ALA A 114 -6.90 4.62 23.11
C ALA A 114 -5.84 5.61 22.57
N ARG A 115 -4.85 5.96 23.40
CA ARG A 115 -3.74 6.83 22.97
C ARG A 115 -2.87 6.16 21.91
N LEU A 116 -2.49 4.91 22.11
CA LEU A 116 -1.68 4.16 21.14
C LEU A 116 -2.42 3.92 19.82
N GLU A 117 -3.72 3.67 19.88
CA GLU A 117 -4.60 3.57 18.71
C GLU A 117 -4.58 4.85 17.86
N LEU A 118 -4.66 6.02 18.50
CA LEU A 118 -4.59 7.30 17.81
C LEU A 118 -3.23 7.52 17.12
N GLU A 119 -2.13 7.19 17.81
CA GLU A 119 -0.78 7.27 17.27
C GLU A 119 -0.56 6.29 16.10
N ASP A 120 -1.17 5.10 16.15
CA ASP A 120 -1.15 4.12 15.06
C ASP A 120 -1.98 4.54 13.86
N LEU A 121 -3.14 5.16 14.08
CA LEU A 121 -3.96 5.72 13.01
C LEU A 121 -3.23 6.84 12.28
N GLN A 122 -2.55 7.74 13.01
CA GLN A 122 -1.72 8.77 12.40
C GLN A 122 -0.59 8.17 11.54
N TRP A 123 0.06 7.13 12.05
CA TRP A 123 1.10 6.42 11.32
C TRP A 123 0.57 5.71 10.06
N SER A 124 -0.57 5.05 10.15
CA SER A 124 -1.26 4.44 9.02
C SER A 124 -1.63 5.50 7.96
N MET A 125 -2.20 6.64 8.38
CA MET A 125 -2.51 7.75 7.47
C MET A 125 -1.27 8.30 6.78
N PHE A 126 -0.15 8.41 7.48
CA PHE A 126 1.11 8.84 6.88
C PHE A 126 1.59 7.87 5.80
N ARG A 127 1.66 6.56 6.09
CA ARG A 127 2.06 5.54 5.10
C ARG A 127 1.16 5.56 3.87
N ASN A 128 -0.16 5.64 4.07
CA ASN A 128 -1.14 5.79 2.99
C ASN A 128 -0.84 7.01 2.09
N ARG A 129 -0.42 8.15 2.66
CA ARG A 129 -0.07 9.34 1.88
C ARG A 129 1.21 9.14 1.06
N VAL A 130 2.20 8.49 1.64
CA VAL A 130 3.47 8.19 0.96
C VAL A 130 3.24 7.26 -0.24
N ASP A 131 2.44 6.20 -0.06
CA ASP A 131 2.11 5.28 -1.15
C ASP A 131 1.29 5.97 -2.25
N LYS A 132 0.32 6.81 -1.87
CA LYS A 132 -0.45 7.61 -2.85
C LYS A 132 0.45 8.54 -3.67
N LEU A 133 1.45 9.16 -3.05
CA LEU A 133 2.42 9.98 -3.77
C LEU A 133 3.19 9.15 -4.79
N ASN A 134 3.66 7.97 -4.38
CA ASN A 134 4.38 7.05 -5.26
C ASN A 134 3.49 6.60 -6.44
N GLN A 135 2.29 6.12 -6.14
CA GLN A 135 1.32 5.65 -7.13
C GLN A 135 0.97 6.76 -8.12
N ALA A 136 0.61 7.95 -7.64
CA ALA A 136 0.21 9.07 -8.49
C ALA A 136 1.34 9.52 -9.43
N PHE A 137 2.59 9.51 -8.95
CA PHE A 137 3.75 9.83 -9.78
C PHE A 137 3.88 8.84 -10.94
N TRP A 138 3.91 7.53 -10.65
CA TRP A 138 4.07 6.49 -11.68
C TRP A 138 2.88 6.37 -12.61
N GLU A 139 1.67 6.59 -12.12
CA GLU A 139 0.46 6.63 -12.95
C GLU A 139 0.51 7.79 -13.96
N THR A 140 0.88 8.99 -13.49
CA THR A 140 1.00 10.18 -14.35
C THR A 140 2.09 9.98 -15.40
N GLN A 141 3.25 9.44 -15.00
CA GLN A 141 4.38 9.20 -15.90
C GLN A 141 4.05 8.15 -16.96
N SER A 142 3.46 7.02 -16.56
CA SER A 142 3.09 5.94 -17.48
C SER A 142 2.03 6.40 -18.47
N THR A 143 1.00 7.10 -17.99
CA THR A 143 -0.06 7.66 -18.86
C THR A 143 0.51 8.63 -19.90
N ARG A 144 1.40 9.53 -19.48
CA ARG A 144 2.02 10.51 -20.39
C ARG A 144 2.95 9.83 -21.39
N PHE A 145 3.71 8.83 -20.95
CA PHE A 145 4.61 8.07 -21.80
C PHE A 145 3.82 7.32 -22.88
N GLU A 146 2.83 6.53 -22.49
CA GLU A 146 1.98 5.74 -23.41
C GLU A 146 1.29 6.64 -24.45
N ALA A 147 0.75 7.79 -24.03
CA ALA A 147 0.10 8.72 -24.94
C ALA A 147 1.06 9.30 -26.00
N LEU A 148 2.29 9.63 -25.61
CA LEU A 148 3.29 10.17 -26.52
C LEU A 148 3.88 9.08 -27.41
N GLU A 149 4.13 7.91 -26.86
CA GLU A 149 4.62 6.75 -27.59
C GLU A 149 3.64 6.36 -28.70
N GLN A 150 2.35 6.27 -28.38
CA GLN A 150 1.30 6.01 -29.37
C GLN A 150 1.28 7.08 -30.47
N LYS A 151 1.37 8.37 -30.09
CA LYS A 151 1.46 9.47 -31.05
C LYS A 151 2.67 9.34 -31.99
N GLN A 152 3.81 8.85 -31.51
CA GLN A 152 4.98 8.62 -32.37
C GLN A 152 4.78 7.44 -33.31
N ARG A 153 4.14 6.35 -32.85
CA ARG A 153 3.76 5.22 -33.69
C ARG A 153 2.82 5.65 -34.80
N ASP A 154 1.73 6.34 -34.45
CA ASP A 154 0.73 6.81 -35.43
C ASP A 154 1.36 7.76 -36.45
N ALA A 155 2.24 8.65 -36.00
CA ALA A 155 2.94 9.59 -36.88
C ALA A 155 4.03 8.92 -37.75
N ALA A 156 4.52 7.73 -37.39
CA ALA A 156 5.38 6.93 -38.26
C ALA A 156 4.54 6.17 -39.29
N LEU A 157 3.44 5.55 -38.87
CA LEU A 157 2.51 4.81 -39.73
C LEU A 157 1.85 5.71 -40.79
N ALA A 158 1.49 6.94 -40.43
CA ALA A 158 0.92 7.91 -41.37
C ALA A 158 1.89 8.29 -42.52
N LYS A 159 3.22 8.13 -42.32
CA LYS A 159 4.24 8.45 -43.33
C LYS A 159 4.55 7.27 -44.26
N THR A 160 3.97 6.10 -44.02
CA THR A 160 4.37 4.85 -44.68
C THR A 160 3.32 4.27 -45.63
N VAL A 161 2.36 5.08 -46.07
CA VAL A 161 1.22 4.68 -46.94
C VAL A 161 1.63 3.92 -48.22
N ASN A 162 2.88 4.04 -48.69
CA ASN A 162 3.36 3.42 -49.94
C ASN A 162 4.57 2.48 -49.79
N HIS A 163 4.88 1.96 -48.59
CA HIS A 163 6.10 1.18 -48.34
C HIS A 163 5.85 -0.26 -47.87
N PRO A 164 6.75 -1.22 -48.18
CA PRO A 164 6.64 -2.61 -47.73
C PRO A 164 6.74 -2.73 -46.20
N PRO A 165 6.04 -3.70 -45.58
CA PRO A 165 5.79 -3.75 -44.13
C PRO A 165 7.06 -3.84 -43.27
N GLU A 166 8.11 -4.54 -43.71
CA GLU A 166 9.38 -4.64 -42.97
C GLU A 166 10.07 -3.26 -42.83
N SER A 167 10.06 -2.47 -43.91
CA SER A 167 10.60 -1.11 -43.90
C SER A 167 9.78 -0.13 -43.05
N VAL A 168 8.49 -0.43 -42.81
CA VAL A 168 7.62 0.36 -41.92
C VAL A 168 8.00 0.12 -40.46
N GLN A 169 8.21 -1.15 -40.08
CA GLN A 169 8.57 -1.50 -38.71
C GLN A 169 9.92 -0.92 -38.31
N GLU A 170 10.94 -0.99 -39.18
CA GLU A 170 12.25 -0.40 -38.92
C GLU A 170 12.18 1.12 -38.71
N ARG A 171 11.35 1.82 -39.49
CA ARG A 171 11.13 3.27 -39.33
C ARG A 171 10.40 3.61 -38.04
N VAL A 172 9.40 2.82 -37.65
CA VAL A 172 8.71 2.95 -36.36
C VAL A 172 9.73 2.77 -35.23
N ASN A 173 10.54 1.71 -35.27
CA ASN A 173 11.55 1.42 -34.26
C ASN A 173 12.59 2.55 -34.15
N THR A 174 13.17 2.99 -35.27
CA THR A 174 14.16 4.08 -35.28
C THR A 174 13.59 5.37 -34.68
N ARG A 175 12.32 5.66 -34.96
CA ARG A 175 11.64 6.83 -34.41
C ARG A 175 11.35 6.68 -32.92
N LEU A 176 10.96 5.49 -32.48
CA LEU A 176 10.76 5.18 -31.06
C LEU A 176 12.07 5.28 -30.28
N ASP A 177 13.19 4.83 -30.85
CA ASP A 177 14.51 4.94 -30.21
C ASP A 177 14.91 6.41 -29.97
N GLN A 178 14.71 7.26 -30.97
CA GLN A 178 14.93 8.71 -30.84
C GLN A 178 13.99 9.33 -29.80
N PHE A 179 12.73 8.88 -29.76
CA PHE A 179 11.76 9.30 -28.75
C PHE A 179 12.18 8.87 -27.35
N TYR A 180 12.61 7.63 -27.13
CA TYR A 180 13.04 7.16 -25.81
C TYR A 180 14.28 7.91 -25.31
N ALA A 181 15.26 8.15 -26.19
CA ALA A 181 16.45 8.92 -25.83
C ALA A 181 16.09 10.35 -25.40
N SER A 182 15.24 11.04 -26.17
CA SER A 182 14.80 12.41 -25.84
C SER A 182 13.91 12.45 -24.60
N TRP A 183 12.99 11.50 -24.44
CA TRP A 183 12.12 11.39 -23.28
C TRP A 183 12.90 11.27 -21.97
N LEU A 184 13.95 10.44 -21.93
CA LEU A 184 14.78 10.28 -20.74
C LEU A 184 15.52 11.58 -20.36
N ILE A 185 15.99 12.33 -21.35
CA ILE A 185 16.65 13.62 -21.14
C ILE A 185 15.65 14.62 -20.55
N ASP A 186 14.45 14.69 -21.12
CA ASP A 186 13.39 15.62 -20.70
C ASP A 186 12.89 15.32 -19.29
N GLN A 187 12.69 14.03 -18.95
CA GLN A 187 12.17 13.63 -17.65
C GLN A 187 13.22 13.63 -16.53
N LYS A 188 14.51 13.73 -16.85
CA LYS A 188 15.61 13.65 -15.87
C LYS A 188 15.38 14.55 -14.65
N LYS A 189 15.01 15.82 -14.86
CA LYS A 189 14.77 16.77 -13.76
C LYS A 189 13.58 16.37 -12.89
N LEU A 190 12.51 15.86 -13.49
CA LEU A 190 11.32 15.41 -12.77
C LEU A 190 11.60 14.16 -11.95
N PHE A 191 12.36 13.20 -12.49
CA PHE A 191 12.81 12.03 -11.71
C PHE A 191 13.73 12.42 -10.56
N MET A 192 14.65 13.38 -10.76
CA MET A 192 15.48 13.88 -9.65
C MET A 192 14.65 14.52 -8.53
N LEU A 193 13.66 15.34 -8.88
CA LEU A 193 12.76 15.97 -7.90
C LEU A 193 11.93 14.93 -7.15
N TYR A 194 11.40 13.94 -7.87
CA TYR A 194 10.68 12.82 -7.26
C TYR A 194 11.58 12.04 -6.31
N ASN A 195 12.77 11.63 -6.75
CA ASN A 195 13.73 10.88 -5.94
C ASN A 195 14.09 11.65 -4.67
N TRP A 196 14.36 12.96 -4.78
CA TRP A 196 14.66 13.79 -3.61
C TRP A 196 13.52 13.80 -2.59
N ARG A 197 12.27 13.97 -3.06
CA ARG A 197 11.08 13.90 -2.19
C ARG A 197 10.91 12.51 -1.57
N TRP A 198 11.10 11.46 -2.36
CA TRP A 198 10.99 10.07 -1.94
C TRP A 198 12.00 9.75 -0.84
N TRP A 199 13.28 10.11 -1.03
CA TRP A 199 14.32 9.93 -0.03
C TRP A 199 14.05 10.69 1.27
N GLY A 200 13.52 11.91 1.19
CA GLY A 200 13.08 12.66 2.37
C GLY A 200 11.97 11.94 3.14
N LEU A 201 11.01 11.32 2.43
CA LEU A 201 9.95 10.53 3.05
C LEU A 201 10.44 9.19 3.60
N GLN A 202 11.45 8.57 2.98
CA GLN A 202 12.08 7.34 3.45
C GLN A 202 12.59 7.47 4.89
N ALA A 203 13.26 8.58 5.20
CA ALA A 203 13.76 8.85 6.54
C ALA A 203 12.61 8.95 7.57
N ALA A 204 11.53 9.64 7.20
CA ALA A 204 10.33 9.74 8.03
C ALA A 204 9.62 8.37 8.18
N LEU A 205 9.62 7.54 7.14
CA LEU A 205 9.10 6.17 7.19
C LEU A 205 9.88 5.31 8.18
N LEU A 206 11.22 5.35 8.13
CA LEU A 206 12.07 4.60 9.05
C LEU A 206 11.85 5.04 10.50
N LYS A 207 11.82 6.36 10.75
CA LYS A 207 11.54 6.91 12.08
C LYS A 207 10.16 6.48 12.58
N GLY A 208 9.13 6.60 11.75
CA GLY A 208 7.78 6.19 12.10
C GLY A 208 7.65 4.69 12.35
N GLY A 209 8.36 3.85 11.58
CA GLY A 209 8.43 2.41 11.78
C GLY A 209 9.10 2.04 13.11
N TRP A 210 10.21 2.70 13.45
CA TRP A 210 10.86 2.51 14.74
C TRP A 210 9.94 2.93 15.91
N LEU A 211 9.30 4.10 15.82
CA LEU A 211 8.32 4.54 16.82
C LEU A 211 7.16 3.54 16.96
N ALA A 212 6.71 2.96 15.85
CA ALA A 212 5.66 1.95 15.86
C ALA A 212 6.09 0.69 16.64
N GLN A 213 7.35 0.26 16.54
CA GLN A 213 7.88 -0.85 17.36
C GLN A 213 7.98 -0.48 18.85
N VAL A 214 8.40 0.74 19.16
CA VAL A 214 8.44 1.24 20.55
C VAL A 214 7.04 1.24 21.17
N ARG A 215 6.00 1.61 20.41
CA ARG A 215 4.60 1.53 20.85
C ARG A 215 4.17 0.10 21.18
N ASP A 216 4.55 -0.86 20.34
CA ASP A 216 4.23 -2.29 20.57
C ASP A 216 4.89 -2.82 21.84
N LEU A 217 6.15 -2.44 22.06
CA LEU A 217 6.85 -2.78 23.30
C LEU A 217 6.19 -2.12 24.52
N LYS A 218 5.81 -0.85 24.41
CA LYS A 218 5.11 -0.12 25.48
C LYS A 218 3.78 -0.78 25.85
N TRP A 219 3.00 -1.20 24.86
CA TRP A 219 1.75 -1.94 25.08
C TRP A 219 2.02 -3.27 25.80
N LYS A 220 2.94 -4.08 25.27
CA LYS A 220 3.31 -5.39 25.87
C LYS A 220 3.78 -5.25 27.32
N LEU A 221 4.62 -4.25 27.60
CA LEU A 221 5.11 -3.96 28.95
C LEU A 221 3.99 -3.51 29.88
N ALA A 222 3.03 -2.71 29.37
CA ALA A 222 1.89 -2.27 30.16
C ALA A 222 0.97 -3.45 30.52
N CYS A 223 0.65 -4.32 29.56
CA CYS A 223 -0.11 -5.56 29.80
C CYS A 223 0.63 -6.46 30.79
N TRP A 224 1.93 -6.68 30.59
CA TRP A 224 2.75 -7.50 31.48
C TRP A 224 2.75 -6.96 32.92
N ARG A 225 2.85 -5.64 33.10
CA ARG A 225 2.80 -5.05 34.44
C ARG A 225 1.42 -5.21 35.10
N ASP A 226 0.34 -5.04 34.34
CA ASP A 226 -1.03 -5.24 34.84
C ASP A 226 -1.27 -6.71 35.26
N THR A 227 -0.62 -7.67 34.61
CA THR A 227 -0.72 -9.09 35.00
C THR A 227 0.06 -9.46 36.26
N ILE A 228 1.09 -8.69 36.63
CA ILE A 228 1.95 -8.99 37.79
C ILE A 228 1.53 -8.23 39.04
N LEU A 229 1.02 -7.01 38.87
CA LEU A 229 0.55 -6.16 39.95
C LEU A 229 -0.96 -5.92 39.74
N PRO A 230 -1.82 -6.86 40.19
CA PRO A 230 -3.27 -6.68 40.12
C PRO A 230 -3.73 -5.48 40.97
#